data_AF-A0A9P4J4X9-F1
#
_entry.id   AF-A0A9P4J4X9-F1
#
_cell.length_a   1.000
_cell.length_b   1.000
_cell.length_c   1.000
_cell.angle_alpha   90.00
_cell.angle_beta   90.00
_cell.angle_gamma   90.00
#
_symmetry.space_group_name_H-M   'P 1'
#
loop_
_entity.id
_entity.type
_entity.pdbx_description
1 polymer ?
#
loop_
_entity_poly.entity_id
_entity_poly.type
_entity_poly.pdbx_seq_one_letter_code
_entity_poly.pdbx_strand_id
1 'polypeptide(L)'
;MPALRARQLVVNQMTVPHADATKEGTELASPYRRPQTKNDSDFWYLSLGEYNTLVRCTERGPSKDKINALDKLRRYAFAGAVMETDIGEDSALSCEQCKRRNKHCRVRKDSKTRRCALCRVRSTRCSLAIDVPKIEAKSPRSTTSGTATPYIGSEMGFADDNGAGDLMAAKFEARVRREMSPRRIPYLLSPTIPELQLSRGATNTSQHSGNDQRCQSPAIATISTRDELAPAPNAPVLQFPSSPCVTESGTAAAIKVRDIRIRTLEKEIDRLRTALQHSECMIKTIRKLEQKVAEQEVAMRTCQELVDDVCMKDRVA
;
A
#
# COMPACT_ATOMS: atom_id res chain seq x y z
N MET A 1 -36.89 4.67 -76.32
CA MET A 1 -36.98 3.43 -75.51
C MET A 1 -35.57 2.98 -75.14
N PRO A 2 -35.04 3.43 -73.99
CA PRO A 2 -34.31 2.53 -73.11
C PRO A 2 -34.80 2.64 -71.65
N ALA A 3 -34.96 1.50 -71.00
CA ALA A 3 -35.40 1.38 -69.62
C ALA A 3 -34.20 1.53 -68.67
N LEU A 4 -34.15 2.63 -67.92
CA LEU A 4 -33.23 2.81 -66.80
C LEU A 4 -33.84 2.17 -65.54
N ARG A 5 -33.33 0.99 -65.16
CA ARG A 5 -33.61 0.37 -63.86
C ARG A 5 -32.84 1.14 -62.78
N ALA A 6 -33.56 1.93 -61.99
CA ALA A 6 -33.06 2.45 -60.73
C ALA A 6 -32.96 1.29 -59.71
N ARG A 7 -31.74 0.93 -59.31
CA ARG A 7 -31.49 0.03 -58.18
C ARG A 7 -31.75 0.79 -56.89
N GLN A 8 -32.87 0.48 -56.24
CA GLN A 8 -33.19 0.97 -54.90
C GLN A 8 -32.35 0.17 -53.89
N LEU A 9 -31.31 0.83 -53.35
CA LEU A 9 -30.54 0.31 -52.21
C LEU A 9 -31.44 0.39 -50.97
N VAL A 10 -32.03 -0.74 -50.61
CA VAL A 10 -32.66 -0.94 -49.30
C VAL A 10 -31.52 -1.02 -48.29
N VAL A 11 -31.19 0.11 -47.68
CA VAL A 11 -30.34 0.13 -46.49
C VAL A 11 -31.17 -0.45 -45.35
N ASN A 12 -31.00 -1.74 -45.10
CA ASN A 12 -31.47 -2.37 -43.86
C ASN A 12 -30.80 -1.66 -42.69
N GLN A 13 -31.55 -0.76 -42.04
CA GLN A 13 -31.21 -0.28 -40.72
C GLN A 13 -31.33 -1.47 -39.78
N MET A 14 -30.20 -2.12 -39.51
CA MET A 14 -30.06 -2.99 -38.36
C MET A 14 -30.25 -2.12 -37.12
N THR A 15 -31.47 -2.11 -36.59
CA THR A 15 -31.75 -1.74 -35.21
C THR A 15 -30.93 -2.68 -34.34
N VAL A 16 -29.78 -2.17 -33.87
CA VAL A 16 -29.00 -2.79 -32.82
C VAL A 16 -29.90 -2.87 -31.59
N PRO A 17 -30.20 -4.08 -31.07
CA PRO A 17 -30.91 -4.16 -29.80
C PRO A 17 -30.04 -3.47 -28.76
N HIS A 18 -30.60 -2.39 -28.17
CA HIS A 18 -30.07 -1.79 -26.96
C HIS A 18 -30.03 -2.90 -25.90
N ALA A 19 -28.84 -3.47 -25.71
CA ALA A 19 -28.58 -4.43 -24.68
C ALA A 19 -29.00 -3.81 -23.35
N ASP A 20 -29.91 -4.52 -22.68
CA ASP A 20 -30.36 -4.25 -21.34
C ASP A 20 -29.20 -3.89 -20.43
N ALA A 21 -29.41 -2.82 -19.66
CA ALA A 21 -28.56 -2.39 -18.58
C ALA A 21 -28.51 -3.47 -17.48
N THR A 22 -27.76 -4.55 -17.73
CA THR A 22 -27.23 -5.38 -16.67
C THR A 22 -26.45 -4.48 -15.72
N LYS A 23 -26.89 -4.47 -14.46
CA LYS A 23 -26.22 -3.81 -13.34
C LYS A 23 -24.75 -4.24 -13.29
N GLU A 24 -23.88 -3.50 -13.96
CA GLU A 24 -22.42 -3.57 -13.82
C GLU A 24 -22.01 -2.98 -12.46
N GLY A 25 -22.40 -3.69 -11.41
CA GLY A 25 -22.14 -3.36 -10.02
C GLY A 25 -20.84 -3.95 -9.51
N THR A 26 -19.75 -3.94 -10.28
CA THR A 26 -18.42 -4.28 -9.73
C THR A 26 -17.24 -3.76 -10.55
N GLU A 27 -17.36 -2.62 -11.24
CA GLU A 27 -16.18 -1.86 -11.67
C GLU A 27 -15.57 -1.14 -10.43
N LEU A 28 -15.24 -1.92 -9.40
CA LEU A 28 -14.61 -1.43 -8.18
C LEU A 28 -13.13 -1.18 -8.46
N ALA A 29 -12.93 0.03 -8.99
CA ALA A 29 -12.14 1.04 -8.33
C ALA A 29 -10.65 0.73 -8.29
N SER A 30 -10.00 1.11 -9.41
CA SER A 30 -8.71 1.80 -9.26
C SER A 30 -8.82 2.76 -8.07
N PRO A 31 -7.95 2.68 -7.05
CA PRO A 31 -8.02 3.51 -5.84
C PRO A 31 -7.91 5.01 -6.14
N TYR A 32 -7.63 5.36 -7.39
CA TYR A 32 -7.47 6.69 -7.91
C TYR A 32 -8.43 6.96 -9.09
N ARG A 33 -9.66 6.40 -9.11
CA ARG A 33 -10.67 6.70 -10.16
C ARG A 33 -10.78 8.21 -10.40
N ARG A 34 -10.63 8.65 -11.66
CA ARG A 34 -10.90 10.04 -12.07
C ARG A 34 -12.41 10.29 -12.01
N PRO A 35 -12.87 11.39 -11.40
CA PRO A 35 -14.28 11.79 -11.49
C PRO A 35 -14.76 11.94 -12.95
N GLN A 36 -16.01 11.58 -13.20
CA GLN A 36 -16.63 11.57 -14.52
C GLN A 36 -17.52 12.79 -14.79
N THR A 37 -17.62 13.75 -13.86
CA THR A 37 -18.33 15.01 -14.12
C THR A 37 -17.81 15.74 -15.36
N LYS A 38 -18.74 16.19 -16.20
CA LYS A 38 -18.47 17.01 -17.39
C LYS A 38 -18.42 18.50 -17.10
N ASN A 39 -18.96 18.92 -15.95
CA ASN A 39 -19.06 20.31 -15.57
C ASN A 39 -17.77 20.76 -14.88
N ASP A 40 -17.05 21.67 -15.51
CA ASP A 40 -15.80 22.25 -15.00
C ASP A 40 -16.01 23.13 -13.76
N SER A 41 -17.23 23.62 -13.53
CA SER A 41 -17.61 24.40 -12.35
C SER A 41 -17.86 23.55 -11.08
N ASP A 42 -17.83 22.22 -11.22
CA ASP A 42 -17.93 21.31 -10.07
C ASP A 42 -16.62 21.27 -9.30
N PHE A 43 -16.70 21.31 -7.96
CA PHE A 43 -15.50 21.36 -7.12
C PHE A 43 -14.67 20.07 -7.15
N TRP A 44 -15.25 18.96 -7.64
CA TRP A 44 -14.59 17.67 -7.79
C TRP A 44 -14.23 17.38 -9.25
N TYR A 45 -14.41 18.34 -10.16
CA TYR A 45 -13.90 18.23 -11.52
C TYR A 45 -12.37 18.13 -11.51
N LEU A 46 -11.86 17.23 -12.35
CA LEU A 46 -10.43 17.06 -12.56
C LEU A 46 -10.19 16.80 -14.04
N SER A 47 -9.51 17.75 -14.70
CA SER A 47 -9.19 17.64 -16.12
C SER A 47 -8.34 16.39 -16.40
N LEU A 48 -8.44 15.82 -17.60
CA LEU A 48 -7.66 14.64 -17.97
C LEU A 48 -6.15 14.93 -17.91
N GLY A 49 -5.73 16.12 -18.34
CA GLY A 49 -4.33 16.53 -18.27
C GLY A 49 -3.81 16.65 -16.84
N GLU A 50 -4.58 17.26 -15.93
CA GLU A 50 -4.20 17.37 -14.52
C GLU A 50 -4.17 16.00 -13.84
N TYR A 51 -5.16 15.14 -14.13
CA TYR A 51 -5.19 13.77 -13.64
C TYR A 51 -3.94 12.97 -14.06
N ASN A 52 -3.60 12.97 -15.36
CA ASN A 52 -2.42 12.28 -15.87
C ASN A 52 -1.12 12.84 -15.29
N THR A 53 -1.06 14.15 -15.05
CA THR A 53 0.09 14.78 -14.39
C THR A 53 0.24 14.27 -12.96
N LEU A 54 -0.85 14.19 -12.19
CA LEU A 54 -0.82 13.66 -10.82
C LEU A 54 -0.40 12.18 -10.80
N VAL A 55 -0.95 11.35 -11.70
CA VAL A 55 -0.55 9.94 -11.83
C VAL A 55 0.95 9.83 -12.13
N ARG A 56 1.47 10.59 -13.11
CA ARG A 56 2.91 10.63 -13.38
C ARG A 56 3.75 11.07 -12.18
N CYS A 57 3.30 12.06 -11.42
CA CYS A 57 3.97 12.48 -10.19
C CYS A 57 4.00 11.38 -9.13
N THR A 58 2.97 10.51 -9.06
CA THR A 58 2.99 9.37 -8.14
C THR A 58 3.96 8.27 -8.55
N GLU A 59 4.22 8.10 -9.84
CA GLU A 59 5.10 7.07 -10.38
C GLU A 59 6.57 7.52 -10.39
N ARG A 60 6.83 8.75 -10.86
CA ARG A 60 8.17 9.24 -11.20
C ARG A 60 8.63 10.46 -10.40
N GLY A 61 7.77 11.04 -9.57
CA GLY A 61 8.09 12.24 -8.79
C GLY A 61 8.99 11.95 -7.58
N PRO A 62 9.65 12.98 -7.03
CA PRO A 62 10.37 12.86 -5.77
C PRO A 62 9.41 12.49 -4.62
N SER A 63 9.93 11.89 -3.54
CA SER A 63 9.11 11.31 -2.45
C SER A 63 8.03 12.26 -1.91
N LYS A 64 8.36 13.54 -1.71
CA LYS A 64 7.41 14.55 -1.21
C LYS A 64 6.27 14.82 -2.20
N ASP A 65 6.58 14.95 -3.48
CA ASP A 65 5.59 15.23 -4.53
C ASP A 65 4.72 14.01 -4.80
N LYS A 66 5.31 12.81 -4.69
CA LYS A 66 4.58 11.54 -4.76
C LYS A 66 3.50 11.46 -3.69
N ILE A 67 3.81 11.77 -2.42
CA ILE A 67 2.83 11.75 -1.32
C ILE A 67 1.73 12.77 -1.58
N ASN A 68 2.08 13.99 -1.98
CA ASN A 68 1.12 15.06 -2.25
C ASN A 68 0.18 14.74 -3.43
N ALA A 69 0.73 14.22 -4.53
CA ALA A 69 -0.04 13.82 -5.69
C ALA A 69 -1.00 12.68 -5.37
N LEU A 70 -0.54 11.69 -4.60
CA LEU A 70 -1.33 10.54 -4.19
C LEU A 70 -2.47 10.94 -3.25
N ASP A 71 -2.21 11.85 -2.29
CA ASP A 71 -3.26 12.41 -1.43
C ASP A 71 -4.30 13.21 -2.23
N LYS A 72 -3.86 14.01 -3.21
CA LYS A 72 -4.76 14.75 -4.10
C LYS A 72 -5.64 13.81 -4.94
N LEU A 73 -5.06 12.77 -5.54
CA LEU A 73 -5.81 11.74 -6.29
C LEU A 73 -6.86 11.05 -5.41
N ARG A 74 -6.50 10.65 -4.18
CA ARG A 74 -7.46 10.03 -3.24
C ARG A 74 -8.60 10.96 -2.87
N ARG A 75 -8.32 12.25 -2.69
CA ARG A 75 -9.34 13.26 -2.37
C ARG A 75 -10.35 13.44 -3.51
N TYR A 76 -9.88 13.54 -4.75
CA TYR A 76 -10.77 13.64 -5.92
C TYR A 76 -11.52 12.33 -6.20
N ALA A 77 -10.85 11.18 -6.12
CA ALA A 77 -11.50 9.88 -6.28
C ALA A 77 -12.61 9.66 -5.25
N PHE A 78 -12.37 10.04 -3.99
CA PHE A 78 -13.40 10.01 -2.95
C PHE A 78 -14.56 10.95 -3.28
N ALA A 79 -14.27 12.18 -3.71
CA ALA A 79 -15.32 13.15 -4.01
C ALA A 79 -16.16 12.71 -5.21
N GLY A 80 -15.54 12.24 -6.30
CA GLY A 80 -16.23 11.66 -7.44
C GLY A 80 -17.10 10.47 -7.03
N ALA A 81 -16.58 9.55 -6.21
CA ALA A 81 -17.38 8.43 -5.70
C ALA A 81 -18.61 8.91 -4.90
N VAL A 82 -18.44 9.84 -3.97
CA VAL A 82 -19.56 10.35 -3.15
C VAL A 82 -20.56 11.17 -3.97
N MET A 83 -20.10 11.95 -4.94
CA MET A 83 -20.97 12.85 -5.71
C MET A 83 -21.67 12.17 -6.89
N GLU A 84 -21.05 11.15 -7.49
CA GLU A 84 -21.53 10.51 -8.74
C GLU A 84 -22.22 9.17 -8.50
N THR A 85 -21.99 8.52 -7.36
CA THR A 85 -22.56 7.19 -7.06
C THR A 85 -23.56 7.23 -5.92
N ASP A 86 -24.20 6.09 -5.67
CA ASP A 86 -25.12 5.82 -4.57
C ASP A 86 -24.40 5.61 -3.22
N ILE A 87 -23.06 5.55 -3.20
CA ILE A 87 -22.25 5.51 -1.99
C ILE A 87 -22.37 6.81 -1.17
N GLY A 88 -22.68 7.92 -1.84
CA GLY A 88 -22.95 9.21 -1.21
C GLY A 88 -24.41 9.39 -0.78
N GLU A 89 -24.62 10.12 0.30
CA GLU A 89 -25.92 10.54 0.79
C GLU A 89 -25.88 12.04 1.11
N ASP A 90 -26.99 12.73 0.82
CA ASP A 90 -27.15 14.12 1.20
C ASP A 90 -27.25 14.24 2.72
N SER A 91 -26.41 15.08 3.31
CA SER A 91 -26.50 15.31 4.74
C SER A 91 -27.72 16.17 5.06
N ALA A 92 -28.51 15.74 6.05
CA ALA A 92 -29.66 16.50 6.55
C ALA A 92 -29.30 17.94 6.95
N LEU A 93 -28.05 18.16 7.38
CA LEU A 93 -27.51 19.48 7.67
C LEU A 93 -26.34 19.76 6.73
N SER A 94 -26.37 20.87 6.01
CA SER A 94 -25.22 21.30 5.21
C SER A 94 -24.13 21.89 6.08
N CYS A 95 -22.88 21.47 5.87
CA CYS A 95 -21.74 22.08 6.57
C CYS A 95 -21.59 23.56 6.17
N GLU A 96 -20.96 24.38 7.01
CA GLU A 96 -20.82 25.82 6.76
C GLU A 96 -20.12 26.12 5.42
N GLN A 97 -19.13 25.30 5.06
CA GLN A 97 -18.37 25.49 3.81
C GLN A 97 -19.21 25.20 2.57
N CYS A 98 -20.08 24.18 2.63
CA CYS A 98 -21.05 23.88 1.57
C CYS A 98 -22.11 24.98 1.48
N LYS A 99 -22.63 25.43 2.63
CA LYS A 99 -23.64 26.50 2.72
C LYS A 99 -23.12 27.83 2.15
N ARG A 100 -21.92 28.27 2.54
CA ARG A 100 -21.30 29.51 2.05
C ARG A 100 -21.06 29.53 0.54
N ARG A 101 -20.91 28.36 -0.08
CA ARG A 101 -20.63 28.22 -1.52
C ARG A 101 -21.83 27.77 -2.34
N ASN A 102 -22.98 27.63 -1.70
CA ASN A 102 -24.20 27.13 -2.31
C ASN A 102 -23.99 25.82 -3.09
N LYS A 103 -23.31 24.83 -2.46
CA LYS A 103 -23.07 23.50 -3.03
C LYS A 103 -23.71 22.42 -2.16
N HIS A 104 -24.18 21.34 -2.80
CA HIS A 104 -24.76 20.19 -2.10
C HIS A 104 -23.74 19.52 -1.16
N CYS A 105 -24.17 19.25 0.07
CA CYS A 105 -23.33 18.65 1.10
C CYS A 105 -23.56 17.14 1.16
N ARG A 106 -22.82 16.39 0.35
CA ARG A 106 -22.85 14.92 0.38
C ARG A 106 -21.72 14.31 1.20
N VAL A 107 -22.07 13.29 1.98
CA VAL A 107 -21.17 12.48 2.81
C VAL A 107 -21.27 11.01 2.36
N ARG A 108 -20.29 10.18 2.71
CA ARG A 108 -20.36 8.73 2.42
C ARG A 108 -21.22 8.02 3.46
N LYS A 109 -22.18 7.20 3.02
CA LYS A 109 -23.15 6.47 3.86
C LYS A 109 -22.48 5.72 5.02
N ASP A 110 -21.48 4.90 4.73
CA ASP A 110 -20.84 4.03 5.73
C ASP A 110 -19.66 4.69 6.48
N SER A 111 -19.41 5.98 6.26
CA SER A 111 -18.17 6.57 6.75
C SER A 111 -18.24 6.92 8.24
N LYS A 112 -17.36 6.29 9.02
CA LYS A 112 -17.07 6.70 10.41
C LYS A 112 -16.58 8.15 10.51
N THR A 113 -16.08 8.71 9.40
CA THR A 113 -15.63 10.09 9.30
C THR A 113 -16.65 10.90 8.52
N ARG A 114 -17.48 11.69 9.21
CA ARG A 114 -18.54 12.54 8.63
C ARG A 114 -18.01 13.79 7.90
N ARG A 115 -16.86 13.70 7.21
CA ARG A 115 -16.39 14.80 6.37
C ARG A 115 -17.08 14.73 5.01
N CYS A 116 -17.75 15.81 4.62
CA CYS A 116 -18.36 15.91 3.29
C CYS A 116 -17.30 15.94 2.18
N ALA A 117 -17.72 15.61 0.96
CA ALA A 117 -16.85 15.57 -0.22
C ALA A 117 -16.08 16.89 -0.42
N LEU A 118 -16.76 18.05 -0.31
CA LEU A 118 -16.16 19.37 -0.51
C LEU A 118 -15.04 19.67 0.49
N CYS A 119 -15.31 19.50 1.78
CA CYS A 119 -14.32 19.75 2.83
C CYS A 119 -13.12 18.81 2.69
N ARG A 120 -13.36 17.57 2.26
CA ARG A 120 -12.29 16.59 2.04
C ARG A 120 -11.40 16.96 0.86
N VAL A 121 -11.94 17.40 -0.28
CA VAL A 121 -11.15 17.88 -1.42
C VAL A 121 -10.25 19.03 -1.02
N ARG A 122 -10.78 19.97 -0.22
CA ARG A 122 -10.03 21.15 0.25
C ARG A 122 -9.11 20.90 1.44
N SER A 123 -9.09 19.70 2.01
CA SER A 123 -8.38 19.41 3.26
C SER A 123 -8.74 20.38 4.41
N THR A 124 -10.00 20.83 4.46
CA THR A 124 -10.51 21.75 5.49
C THR A 124 -11.31 20.98 6.54
N ARG A 125 -11.45 21.55 7.75
CA ARG A 125 -12.32 20.98 8.79
C ARG A 125 -13.78 21.06 8.34
N CYS A 126 -14.52 19.97 8.52
CA CYS A 126 -15.94 19.89 8.18
C CYS A 126 -16.74 20.04 9.47
N SER A 127 -17.68 21.00 9.54
CA SER A 127 -18.51 21.18 10.74
C SER A 127 -19.44 19.98 11.02
N LEU A 128 -19.71 19.14 10.01
CA LEU A 128 -20.45 17.87 10.17
C LEU A 128 -19.61 16.74 10.75
N ALA A 129 -18.29 16.88 10.76
CA ALA A 129 -17.45 16.04 11.59
C ALA A 129 -17.58 16.54 13.03
N ILE A 130 -18.80 16.47 13.59
CA ILE A 130 -18.97 16.45 15.02
C ILE A 130 -18.17 15.23 15.44
N ASP A 131 -17.09 15.47 16.17
CA ASP A 131 -16.31 14.44 16.81
C ASP A 131 -17.33 13.59 17.56
N VAL A 132 -17.64 12.39 17.05
CA VAL A 132 -18.24 11.36 17.90
C VAL A 132 -17.27 11.33 19.06
N PRO A 133 -17.67 11.79 20.26
CA PRO A 133 -16.74 11.96 21.36
C PRO A 133 -16.02 10.63 21.43
N LYS A 134 -14.72 10.67 21.11
CA LYS A 134 -13.88 9.49 21.16
C LYS A 134 -14.06 9.10 22.61
N ILE A 135 -14.89 8.07 22.86
CA ILE A 135 -15.13 7.58 24.21
C ILE A 135 -13.73 7.14 24.59
N GLU A 136 -13.04 8.02 25.31
CA GLU A 136 -11.75 7.73 25.87
C GLU A 136 -12.08 6.57 26.77
N ALA A 137 -11.79 5.38 26.29
CA ALA A 137 -11.66 4.23 27.14
C ALA A 137 -10.62 4.67 28.16
N LYS A 138 -11.10 5.15 29.31
CA LYS A 138 -10.30 5.42 30.49
C LYS A 138 -9.59 4.10 30.75
N SER A 139 -8.38 4.00 30.22
CA SER A 139 -7.41 3.03 30.71
C SER A 139 -7.38 3.25 32.21
N PRO A 140 -7.66 2.23 33.04
CA PRO A 140 -7.58 2.38 34.48
C PRO A 140 -6.13 2.70 34.80
N ARG A 141 -5.83 3.99 34.91
CA ARG A 141 -4.56 4.47 35.42
C ARG A 141 -4.63 4.16 36.90
N SER A 142 -3.88 3.12 37.28
CA SER A 142 -3.57 2.77 38.66
C SER A 142 -3.16 4.02 39.42
N THR A 143 -4.08 4.54 40.21
CA THR A 143 -3.83 5.57 41.22
C THR A 143 -3.12 4.87 42.37
N THR A 144 -1.80 4.74 42.31
CA THR A 144 -1.00 4.49 43.50
C THR A 144 -0.78 5.83 44.21
N SER A 145 -1.82 6.28 44.91
CA SER A 145 -1.68 7.26 45.99
C SER A 145 -1.22 6.50 47.23
N GLY A 146 0.10 6.47 47.46
CA GLY A 146 0.67 6.08 48.73
C GLY A 146 0.39 7.17 49.76
N THR A 147 -0.71 7.03 50.49
CA THR A 147 -0.95 7.73 51.74
C THR A 147 -0.65 6.74 52.85
N ALA A 148 0.41 7.04 53.61
CA ALA A 148 0.82 6.27 54.77
C ALA A 148 -0.27 6.31 55.85
N THR A 149 -0.71 5.14 56.28
CA THR A 149 -1.41 4.94 57.56
C THR A 149 -0.69 3.86 58.37
N PRO A 150 -0.64 4.00 59.71
CA PRO A 150 0.21 3.21 60.56
C PRO A 150 -0.38 1.85 60.90
N TYR A 151 0.56 0.95 61.14
CA TYR A 151 0.46 -0.42 61.62
C TYR A 151 -0.44 -0.56 62.85
N ILE A 152 -1.51 -1.36 62.74
CA ILE A 152 -2.10 -2.09 63.86
C ILE A 152 -2.35 -3.52 63.37
N GLY A 153 -1.67 -4.47 64.00
CA GLY A 153 -1.74 -5.87 63.66
C GLY A 153 -3.06 -6.54 64.06
N SER A 154 -3.39 -7.60 63.33
CA SER A 154 -3.95 -8.84 63.87
C SER A 154 -3.98 -9.91 62.77
N GLU A 155 -3.20 -10.95 63.00
CA GLU A 155 -3.55 -12.39 62.92
C GLU A 155 -4.21 -13.00 61.67
N MET A 156 -3.46 -13.97 61.13
CA MET A 156 -3.85 -15.30 60.63
C MET A 156 -4.83 -15.43 59.45
N GLY A 157 -4.29 -15.95 58.34
CA GLY A 157 -5.06 -16.55 57.25
C GLY A 157 -4.17 -16.91 56.06
N PHE A 158 -3.44 -18.03 56.15
CA PHE A 158 -2.78 -18.67 55.01
C PHE A 158 -3.87 -19.17 54.05
N ALA A 159 -4.00 -18.52 52.90
CA ALA A 159 -4.76 -19.03 51.75
C ALA A 159 -3.79 -19.21 50.59
N ASP A 160 -3.77 -20.42 50.05
CA ASP A 160 -2.84 -20.89 49.03
C ASP A 160 -2.95 -20.09 47.72
N ASP A 161 -1.82 -19.53 47.31
CA ASP A 161 -1.66 -18.59 46.20
C ASP A 161 -1.47 -19.32 44.84
N ASN A 162 -2.36 -20.26 44.51
CA ASN A 162 -2.27 -21.05 43.28
C ASN A 162 -3.15 -20.53 42.11
N GLY A 163 -3.75 -19.34 42.21
CA GLY A 163 -4.72 -18.83 41.23
C GLY A 163 -4.21 -17.82 40.19
N ALA A 164 -2.99 -17.29 40.33
CA ALA A 164 -2.55 -16.15 39.50
C ALA A 164 -2.04 -16.54 38.10
N GLY A 165 -1.66 -17.81 37.88
CA GLY A 165 -1.12 -18.29 36.60
C GLY A 165 -2.18 -18.43 35.49
N ASP A 166 -3.36 -18.95 35.82
CA ASP A 166 -4.39 -19.30 34.83
C ASP A 166 -5.08 -18.07 34.21
N LEU A 167 -5.17 -16.96 34.95
CA LEU A 167 -5.78 -15.75 34.42
C LEU A 167 -4.93 -15.09 33.32
N MET A 168 -3.60 -15.25 33.38
CA MET A 168 -2.67 -14.73 32.38
C MET A 168 -2.63 -15.63 31.14
N ALA A 169 -2.71 -16.95 31.31
CA ALA A 169 -2.85 -17.90 30.21
C ALA A 169 -4.16 -17.68 29.44
N ALA A 170 -5.30 -17.53 30.12
CA ALA A 170 -6.59 -17.28 29.50
C ALA A 170 -6.64 -15.93 28.74
N LYS A 171 -6.00 -14.88 29.26
CA LYS A 171 -5.87 -13.58 28.55
C LYS A 171 -4.97 -13.67 27.33
N PHE A 172 -3.92 -14.49 27.37
CA PHE A 172 -3.03 -14.71 26.23
C PHE A 172 -3.74 -15.48 25.12
N GLU A 173 -4.46 -16.57 25.43
CA GLU A 173 -5.24 -17.33 24.45
C GLU A 173 -6.37 -16.51 23.82
N ALA A 174 -7.05 -15.68 24.59
CA ALA A 174 -8.10 -14.79 24.07
C ALA A 174 -7.53 -13.73 23.09
N ARG A 175 -6.29 -13.27 23.31
CA ARG A 175 -5.59 -12.36 22.40
C ARG A 175 -5.16 -13.07 21.11
N VAL A 176 -4.60 -14.27 21.22
CA VAL A 176 -4.18 -15.07 20.06
C VAL A 176 -5.40 -15.46 19.19
N ARG A 177 -6.54 -15.84 19.78
CA ARG A 177 -7.79 -16.09 19.02
C ARG A 177 -8.34 -14.85 18.31
N ARG A 178 -8.16 -13.65 18.88
CA ARG A 178 -8.59 -12.40 18.22
C ARG A 178 -7.70 -12.00 17.05
N GLU A 179 -6.40 -12.31 17.11
CA GLU A 179 -5.45 -12.01 16.03
C GLU A 179 -5.45 -13.07 14.93
N MET A 180 -5.73 -14.34 15.26
CA MET A 180 -5.82 -15.44 14.29
C MET A 180 -7.23 -15.71 13.75
N SER A 181 -8.24 -14.92 14.15
CA SER A 181 -9.56 -15.03 13.52
C SER A 181 -9.43 -14.60 12.04
N PRO A 182 -9.78 -15.47 11.06
CA PRO A 182 -9.57 -15.21 9.65
C PRO A 182 -10.45 -14.03 9.24
N ARG A 183 -9.86 -12.83 9.26
CA ARG A 183 -10.45 -11.68 8.57
C ARG A 183 -10.58 -12.09 7.12
N ARG A 184 -11.81 -12.09 6.60
CA ARG A 184 -12.08 -12.22 5.16
C ARG A 184 -11.22 -11.18 4.43
N ILE A 185 -10.12 -11.63 3.87
CA ILE A 185 -9.30 -10.85 2.95
C ILE A 185 -10.13 -10.76 1.67
N PRO A 186 -10.54 -9.57 1.20
CA PRO A 186 -11.12 -9.44 -0.11
C PRO A 186 -10.07 -9.89 -1.14
N TYR A 187 -10.43 -10.89 -1.93
CA TYR A 187 -9.61 -11.54 -2.96
C TYR A 187 -8.78 -10.51 -3.75
N LEU A 188 -7.46 -10.61 -3.63
CA LEU A 188 -6.53 -9.92 -4.54
C LEU A 188 -6.44 -10.75 -5.81
N LEU A 189 -6.96 -10.20 -6.91
CA LEU A 189 -6.83 -10.74 -8.26
C LEU A 189 -5.35 -10.83 -8.67
N SER A 190 -4.97 -11.99 -9.20
CA SER A 190 -3.66 -12.30 -9.76
C SER A 190 -3.29 -11.34 -10.91
N PRO A 191 -2.03 -10.89 -11.02
CA PRO A 191 -1.58 -10.15 -12.19
C PRO A 191 -1.42 -11.10 -13.38
N THR A 192 -2.16 -10.87 -14.45
CA THR A 192 -1.90 -11.48 -15.76
C THR A 192 -0.61 -10.90 -16.31
N ILE A 193 0.44 -11.71 -16.41
CA ILE A 193 1.71 -11.34 -17.04
C ILE A 193 1.52 -11.46 -18.56
N PRO A 194 1.77 -10.41 -19.36
CA PRO A 194 1.77 -10.54 -20.82
C PRO A 194 2.92 -11.43 -21.28
N GLU A 195 2.57 -12.46 -22.02
CA GLU A 195 3.45 -13.44 -22.64
C GLU A 195 4.42 -12.75 -23.62
N LEU A 196 5.67 -12.56 -23.20
CA LEU A 196 6.76 -12.14 -24.06
C LEU A 196 7.18 -13.33 -24.93
N GLN A 197 6.81 -13.27 -26.21
CA GLN A 197 7.28 -14.17 -27.26
C GLN A 197 8.81 -14.03 -27.42
N LEU A 198 9.57 -14.91 -26.74
CA LEU A 198 10.99 -15.14 -27.03
C LEU A 198 11.10 -16.07 -28.24
N SER A 199 11.50 -15.51 -29.37
CA SER A 199 11.92 -16.26 -30.55
C SER A 199 13.18 -17.09 -30.23
N ARG A 200 13.05 -18.41 -30.39
CA ARG A 200 14.14 -19.40 -30.39
C ARG A 200 15.20 -19.06 -31.44
N GLY A 201 16.42 -18.77 -30.99
CA GLY A 201 17.64 -18.82 -31.79
C GLY A 201 18.42 -20.09 -31.46
N ALA A 202 18.80 -20.83 -32.50
CA ALA A 202 19.33 -22.18 -32.45
C ALA A 202 20.67 -22.33 -31.74
N THR A 203 20.83 -23.54 -31.21
CA THR A 203 22.00 -24.18 -30.61
C THR A 203 23.27 -24.07 -31.43
N ASN A 204 24.40 -23.82 -30.75
CA ASN A 204 25.64 -24.53 -31.03
C ASN A 204 26.36 -24.84 -29.71
N THR A 205 26.43 -26.13 -29.44
CA THR A 205 27.25 -26.81 -28.45
C THR A 205 28.73 -26.52 -28.67
N SER A 206 29.45 -26.13 -27.62
CA SER A 206 30.88 -26.40 -27.50
C SER A 206 31.19 -26.75 -26.05
N GLN A 207 31.69 -27.96 -25.88
CA GLN A 207 32.21 -28.53 -24.65
C GLN A 207 33.49 -27.79 -24.27
N HIS A 208 33.62 -27.37 -23.02
CA HIS A 208 34.92 -27.44 -22.34
C HIS A 208 34.75 -27.68 -20.85
N SER A 209 35.67 -28.52 -20.39
CA SER A 209 35.79 -29.19 -19.12
C SER A 209 35.80 -28.25 -17.91
N GLY A 210 35.31 -28.79 -16.79
CA GLY A 210 35.40 -28.17 -15.48
C GLY A 210 36.82 -27.85 -15.06
N ASN A 211 36.94 -26.78 -14.28
CA ASN A 211 38.00 -26.64 -13.32
C ASN A 211 37.48 -25.80 -12.14
N ASP A 212 37.58 -26.39 -10.95
CA ASP A 212 37.33 -25.76 -9.67
C ASP A 212 38.26 -24.56 -9.47
N GLN A 213 37.73 -23.40 -9.09
CA GLN A 213 38.50 -22.36 -8.40
C GLN A 213 37.61 -21.34 -7.67
N ARG A 214 37.42 -21.60 -6.38
CA ARG A 214 37.71 -20.69 -5.25
C ARG A 214 37.68 -19.19 -5.58
N CYS A 215 36.55 -18.53 -5.32
CA CYS A 215 36.48 -17.07 -5.29
C CYS A 215 37.19 -16.52 -4.05
N GLN A 216 38.42 -16.04 -4.24
CA GLN A 216 39.07 -15.07 -3.34
C GLN A 216 38.63 -13.66 -3.74
N SER A 217 38.28 -12.85 -2.75
CA SER A 217 38.00 -11.41 -2.88
C SER A 217 39.20 -10.66 -3.44
N PRO A 218 39.03 -9.68 -4.34
CA PRO A 218 40.14 -8.83 -4.75
C PRO A 218 40.42 -7.75 -3.69
N ALA A 219 41.67 -7.68 -3.27
CA ALA A 219 42.26 -6.58 -2.53
C ALA A 219 42.28 -5.31 -3.40
N ILE A 220 41.90 -4.19 -2.79
CA ILE A 220 41.99 -2.86 -3.39
C ILE A 220 43.48 -2.48 -3.46
N ALA A 221 43.99 -2.32 -4.68
CA ALA A 221 45.35 -1.86 -4.94
C ALA A 221 45.46 -0.36 -4.64
N THR A 222 46.34 -0.04 -3.70
CA THR A 222 46.84 1.31 -3.42
C THR A 222 47.69 1.78 -4.62
N ILE A 223 47.18 2.72 -5.41
CA ILE A 223 47.97 3.40 -6.43
C ILE A 223 48.71 4.57 -5.74
N SER A 224 50.00 4.35 -5.53
CA SER A 224 50.99 5.36 -5.20
C SER A 224 51.52 5.97 -6.50
N THR A 225 51.09 7.19 -6.83
CA THR A 225 51.78 8.04 -7.81
C THR A 225 52.47 9.15 -7.06
N ARG A 226 53.77 8.93 -6.84
CA ARG A 226 54.74 9.93 -6.43
C ARG A 226 55.25 10.55 -7.72
N ASP A 227 54.89 11.80 -7.98
CA ASP A 227 55.51 12.57 -9.06
C ASP A 227 56.06 13.87 -8.48
N GLU A 228 57.32 14.09 -8.82
CA GLU A 228 58.29 14.96 -8.19
C GLU A 228 58.38 16.23 -9.03
N LEU A 229 57.70 17.31 -8.61
CA LEU A 229 57.88 18.64 -9.21
C LEU A 229 58.55 19.59 -8.24
N ALA A 230 59.66 20.15 -8.72
CA ALA A 230 60.55 21.08 -8.05
C ALA A 230 59.85 22.37 -7.55
N PRO A 231 60.36 22.99 -6.47
CA PRO A 231 59.78 24.21 -5.91
C PRO A 231 60.23 25.46 -6.69
N ALA A 232 59.26 26.25 -7.15
CA ALA A 232 59.49 27.61 -7.61
C ALA A 232 59.80 28.53 -6.41
N PRO A 233 60.86 29.35 -6.45
CA PRO A 233 61.10 30.37 -5.44
C PRO A 233 60.23 31.60 -5.76
N ASN A 234 59.64 32.20 -4.71
CA ASN A 234 58.86 33.45 -4.72
C ASN A 234 57.35 33.32 -4.97
N ALA A 235 56.66 32.59 -4.08
CA ALA A 235 55.23 32.84 -3.82
C ALA A 235 55.10 33.75 -2.58
N PRO A 236 54.28 34.82 -2.64
CA PRO A 236 54.05 35.70 -1.50
C PRO A 236 53.40 34.91 -0.36
N VAL A 237 53.98 35.04 0.84
CA VAL A 237 53.46 34.49 2.10
C VAL A 237 52.09 35.12 2.36
N LEU A 238 51.02 34.45 1.91
CA LEU A 238 49.68 34.72 2.38
C LEU A 238 49.63 34.30 3.84
N GLN A 239 49.65 35.27 4.74
CA GLN A 239 49.30 35.09 6.15
C GLN A 239 47.91 34.48 6.21
N PHE A 240 47.86 33.17 6.44
CA PHE A 240 46.63 32.49 6.80
C PHE A 240 46.17 33.06 8.13
N PRO A 241 44.94 33.60 8.22
CA PRO A 241 44.40 34.04 9.49
C PRO A 241 44.37 32.84 10.43
N SER A 242 45.00 33.01 11.59
CA SER A 242 45.07 32.05 12.68
C SER A 242 43.73 31.36 12.86
N SER A 243 43.70 30.04 12.67
CA SER A 243 42.52 29.19 12.80
C SER A 243 41.69 29.62 14.01
N PRO A 244 40.39 29.94 13.84
CA PRO A 244 39.53 30.20 14.98
C PRO A 244 39.54 28.94 15.84
N CYS A 245 39.91 29.12 17.10
CA CYS A 245 39.92 28.08 18.12
C CYS A 245 38.60 27.32 18.04
N VAL A 246 38.64 26.08 17.55
CA VAL A 246 37.48 25.19 17.50
C VAL A 246 37.12 24.90 18.94
N THR A 247 36.17 25.66 19.47
CA THR A 247 35.66 25.47 20.82
C THR A 247 35.12 24.05 20.93
N GLU A 248 35.62 23.28 21.89
CA GLU A 248 35.25 21.88 22.18
C GLU A 248 33.72 21.67 22.37
N SER A 249 32.96 22.75 22.55
CA SER A 249 31.50 22.75 22.59
C SER A 249 30.83 22.28 21.29
N GLY A 250 31.46 22.51 20.12
CA GLY A 250 30.88 22.16 18.81
C GLY A 250 30.87 20.66 18.51
N THR A 251 31.82 19.90 19.05
CA THR A 251 31.96 18.46 18.79
C THR A 251 30.91 17.65 19.54
N ALA A 252 30.58 18.03 20.78
CA ALA A 252 29.57 17.37 21.58
C ALA A 252 28.16 17.45 20.97
N ALA A 253 27.80 18.60 20.39
CA ALA A 253 26.52 18.76 19.69
C ALA A 253 26.46 17.91 18.40
N ALA A 254 27.55 17.86 17.63
CA ALA A 254 27.64 17.04 16.43
C ALA A 254 27.54 15.53 16.73
N ILE A 255 28.14 15.07 17.83
CA ILE A 255 28.03 13.67 18.29
C ILE A 255 26.57 13.33 18.62
N LYS A 256 25.88 14.16 19.40
CA LYS A 256 24.46 13.93 19.75
C LYS A 256 23.55 13.83 18.52
N VAL A 257 23.77 14.66 17.50
CA VAL A 257 22.99 14.62 16.26
C VAL A 257 23.25 13.31 15.50
N ARG A 258 24.50 12.85 15.44
CA ARG A 258 24.85 11.54 14.84
C ARG A 258 24.20 10.38 15.59
N ASP A 259 24.19 10.38 16.92
CA ASP A 259 23.58 9.32 17.73
C ASP A 259 22.05 9.24 17.54
N ILE A 260 21.38 10.37 17.35
CA ILE A 260 19.95 10.39 17.02
C ILE A 260 19.71 9.80 15.62
N ARG A 261 20.58 10.13 14.66
CA ARG A 261 20.49 9.60 13.29
C ARG A 261 20.72 8.09 13.25
N ILE A 262 21.74 7.59 13.97
CA ILE A 262 22.04 6.16 14.09
C ILE A 262 20.84 5.42 14.67
N ARG A 263 20.30 5.87 15.81
CA ARG A 263 19.10 5.25 16.43
C ARG A 263 17.86 5.28 15.53
N THR A 264 17.75 6.30 14.68
CA THR A 264 16.64 6.37 13.71
C THR A 264 16.81 5.35 12.61
N LEU A 265 18.03 5.19 12.08
CA LEU A 265 18.36 4.21 11.05
C LEU A 265 18.24 2.78 11.58
N GLU A 266 18.66 2.50 12.82
CA GLU A 266 18.50 1.19 13.46
C GLU A 266 17.01 0.79 13.54
N LYS A 267 16.13 1.71 13.96
CA LYS A 267 14.69 1.48 13.96
C LYS A 267 14.12 1.21 12.58
N GLU A 268 14.67 1.84 11.54
CA GLU A 268 14.24 1.62 10.16
C GLU A 268 14.71 0.26 9.64
N ILE A 269 15.94 -0.14 9.95
CA ILE A 269 16.49 -1.47 9.65
C ILE A 269 15.63 -2.57 10.31
N ASP A 270 15.26 -2.40 11.58
CA ASP A 270 14.44 -3.40 12.26
C ASP A 270 13.03 -3.49 11.67
N ARG A 271 12.40 -2.36 11.30
CA ARG A 271 11.12 -2.37 10.58
C ARG A 271 11.23 -3.11 9.24
N LEU A 272 12.31 -2.89 8.49
CA LEU A 272 12.55 -3.58 7.22
C LEU A 272 12.78 -5.08 7.42
N ARG A 273 13.50 -5.49 8.46
CA ARG A 273 13.68 -6.91 8.83
C ARG A 273 12.34 -7.58 9.17
N THR A 274 11.48 -6.94 9.96
CA THR A 274 10.15 -7.49 10.26
C THR A 274 9.29 -7.60 9.00
N ALA A 275 9.33 -6.60 8.11
CA ALA A 275 8.61 -6.65 6.84
C ALA A 275 9.11 -7.79 5.92
N LEU A 276 10.44 -8.00 5.87
CA LEU A 276 11.05 -9.11 5.13
C LEU A 276 10.59 -10.47 5.67
N GLN A 277 10.64 -10.67 6.98
CA GLN A 277 10.15 -11.91 7.62
C GLN A 277 8.68 -12.18 7.32
N HIS A 278 7.84 -11.15 7.36
CA HIS A 278 6.43 -11.28 6.97
C HIS A 278 6.27 -11.69 5.50
N SER A 279 7.06 -11.09 4.60
CA SER A 279 7.04 -11.46 3.17
C SER A 279 7.48 -12.90 2.93
N GLU A 280 8.50 -13.38 3.65
CA GLU A 280 8.95 -14.78 3.57
C GLU A 280 7.87 -15.77 4.05
N CYS A 281 7.12 -15.40 5.10
CA CYS A 281 5.97 -16.18 5.56
C CYS A 281 4.86 -16.27 4.50
N MET A 282 4.55 -15.15 3.83
CA MET A 282 3.59 -15.14 2.73
C MET A 282 4.06 -16.00 1.54
N ILE A 283 5.34 -15.92 1.17
CA ILE A 283 5.91 -16.74 0.09
C ILE A 283 5.78 -18.23 0.39
N LYS A 284 6.05 -18.66 1.64
CA LYS A 284 5.84 -20.06 2.05
C LYS A 284 4.38 -20.50 1.91
N THR A 285 3.45 -19.59 2.22
CA THR A 285 2.01 -19.86 2.09
C THR A 285 1.60 -20.00 0.62
N ILE A 286 2.10 -19.11 -0.25
CA ILE A 286 1.87 -19.17 -1.70
C ILE A 286 2.38 -20.49 -2.27
N ARG A 287 3.62 -20.90 -1.95
CA ARG A 287 4.16 -22.20 -2.39
C ARG A 287 3.32 -23.39 -1.97
N LYS A 288 2.76 -23.35 -0.75
CA LYS A 288 1.85 -24.41 -0.28
C LYS A 288 0.53 -24.44 -1.06
N LEU A 289 0.03 -23.28 -1.50
CA LEU A 289 -1.15 -23.21 -2.36
C LEU A 289 -0.84 -23.69 -3.78
N GLU A 290 0.31 -23.33 -4.34
CA GLU A 290 0.78 -23.82 -5.65
C GLU A 290 0.88 -25.35 -5.66
N GLN A 291 1.45 -25.95 -4.60
CA GLN A 291 1.49 -27.40 -4.44
C GLN A 291 0.08 -28.03 -4.45
N LYS A 292 -0.87 -27.45 -3.72
CA LYS A 292 -2.25 -27.95 -3.69
C LYS A 292 -2.96 -27.83 -5.04
N VAL A 293 -2.70 -26.76 -5.78
CA VAL A 293 -3.24 -26.60 -7.15
C VAL A 293 -2.66 -27.69 -8.06
N ALA A 294 -1.36 -27.96 -7.98
CA ALA A 294 -0.74 -29.04 -8.75
C ALA A 294 -1.31 -30.43 -8.41
N GLU A 295 -1.54 -30.71 -7.11
CA GLU A 295 -2.22 -31.94 -6.66
C GLU A 295 -3.64 -32.04 -7.23
N GLN A 296 -4.39 -30.93 -7.24
CA GLN A 296 -5.74 -30.88 -7.80
C GLN A 296 -5.75 -31.07 -9.33
N GLU A 297 -4.79 -30.51 -10.06
CA GLU A 297 -4.65 -30.71 -11.50
C GLU A 297 -4.36 -32.16 -11.88
N VAL A 298 -3.52 -32.85 -11.10
CA VAL A 298 -3.27 -34.29 -11.28
C VAL A 298 -4.55 -35.08 -11.03
N ALA A 299 -5.27 -34.81 -9.95
CA ALA A 299 -6.54 -35.48 -9.66
C ALA A 299 -7.59 -35.26 -10.77
N MET A 300 -7.72 -34.04 -11.29
CA MET A 300 -8.62 -33.75 -12.41
C MET A 300 -8.24 -34.51 -13.68
N ARG A 301 -6.95 -34.62 -14.01
CA ARG A 301 -6.48 -35.43 -15.15
C ARG A 301 -6.83 -36.90 -14.98
N THR A 302 -6.59 -37.48 -13.81
CA THR A 302 -6.97 -38.87 -13.53
C THR A 302 -8.48 -39.09 -13.61
N CYS A 303 -9.30 -38.15 -13.13
CA CYS A 303 -10.75 -38.22 -13.30
C CYS A 303 -11.16 -38.18 -14.78
N GLN A 304 -10.50 -37.33 -15.59
CA GLN A 304 -10.77 -37.25 -17.03
C GLN A 304 -10.46 -38.56 -17.74
N GLU A 305 -9.31 -39.19 -17.45
CA GLU A 305 -8.92 -40.49 -17.99
C GLU A 305 -9.95 -41.58 -17.66
N LEU A 306 -10.44 -41.61 -16.41
CA LEU A 306 -11.49 -42.56 -16.01
C LEU A 306 -12.82 -42.34 -16.74
N VAL A 307 -13.20 -41.08 -16.98
CA VAL A 307 -14.40 -40.75 -17.76
C VAL A 307 -14.24 -41.22 -19.20
N ASP A 308 -13.09 -40.96 -19.82
CA ASP A 308 -12.81 -41.37 -21.18
C ASP A 308 -12.83 -42.91 -21.32
N ASP A 309 -12.28 -43.64 -20.35
CA ASP A 309 -12.31 -45.10 -20.29
C ASP A 309 -13.73 -45.68 -20.21
N VAL A 310 -14.61 -45.08 -19.40
CA VAL A 310 -16.02 -45.48 -19.30
C VAL A 310 -16.75 -45.21 -20.61
N CYS A 311 -16.56 -44.02 -21.19
CA CYS A 311 -17.17 -43.66 -22.46
C CYS A 311 -16.73 -44.54 -23.63
N MET A 312 -15.48 -45.04 -23.63
CA MET A 312 -15.00 -45.96 -24.66
C MET A 312 -15.61 -47.37 -24.50
N LYS A 313 -15.83 -47.85 -23.27
CA LYS A 313 -16.46 -49.16 -23.03
C LYS A 313 -17.91 -49.20 -23.49
N ASP A 314 -18.66 -48.11 -23.26
CA ASP A 314 -20.07 -48.02 -23.69
C ASP A 314 -20.25 -47.94 -25.21
N ARG A 315 -19.21 -47.56 -25.96
CA ARG A 315 -19.26 -47.50 -27.44
C ARG A 315 -19.00 -48.85 -28.13
N VAL A 316 -18.39 -49.79 -27.43
CA VAL A 316 -18.01 -51.10 -27.98
C VAL A 316 -19.06 -52.18 -27.68
N ALA A 317 -19.94 -51.94 -26.70
CA ALA A 317 -21.09 -52.78 -26.38
C ALA A 317 -22.29 -52.48 -27.30
#